data_AF-A0A395NHJ5-F1
#
_entry.id   AF-A0A395NHJ5-F1
#
_cell.length_a   1.000
_cell.length_b   1.000
_cell.length_c   1.000
_cell.angle_alpha   90.00
_cell.angle_beta   90.00
_cell.angle_gamma   90.00
#
_symmetry.space_group_name_H-M   'P 1'
#
loop_
_entity.id
_entity.type
_entity.pdbx_description
1 polymer ?
#
loop_
_entity_poly.entity_id
_entity_poly.type
_entity_poly.pdbx_seq_one_letter_code
_entity_poly.pdbx_strand_id
1 'polypeptide(L)'
;MNADSISDFLAEQRDEAPEELQPLILNFENYWERKLWHQLTDALVEFFNNDGSAPQRLAFYNVFILKFADKINKLKLVMLALKAAAQCKVRKVDTEDSQDALVFASVAVARVKLSLNELEDAKQDLDAAEKILDSFDSVEAVVHAAFYDASANYYQRKMDFANYYRTALLYLACIDLSTLSDEERHRRAYYLSVAALVSTSIYNFGELLLHPILDTLGRSEDDAWLRELLFAYNRGDLAAYDVLSDNIASNKLLNDNSDSLRQKIYLAALTEAVFRRPPHDRTMTFATISQETKVQPQEIEHLVMKALSLGLLRGTIDQVGQIAHITWVQPKVLDMKQIESMRHRLLEWDSNVNQLGNWIETAGHDVWAA
;
A
#
# COMPACT_ATOMS: atom_id res chain seq x y z
N MET A 1 32.02 -18.29 33.68
CA MET A 1 31.30 -19.56 33.50
C MET A 1 30.82 -19.68 32.06
N ASN A 2 31.28 -20.58 31.21
CA ASN A 2 32.58 -21.18 30.88
C ASN A 2 32.37 -21.66 29.44
N ALA A 3 33.33 -21.47 28.53
CA ALA A 3 33.13 -21.82 27.11
C ALA A 3 32.71 -23.30 26.92
N ASP A 4 33.12 -24.17 27.84
CA ASP A 4 32.81 -25.60 27.88
C ASP A 4 31.30 -25.89 28.02
N SER A 5 30.55 -25.08 28.78
CA SER A 5 29.09 -25.26 28.92
C SER A 5 28.32 -24.97 27.62
N ILE A 6 28.95 -24.26 26.67
CA ILE A 6 28.34 -23.89 25.41
C ILE A 6 28.65 -24.93 24.35
N SER A 7 29.87 -25.47 24.32
CA SER A 7 30.19 -26.62 23.47
C SER A 7 29.36 -27.84 23.86
N ASP A 8 29.15 -28.07 25.16
CA ASP A 8 28.30 -29.18 25.64
C ASP A 8 26.83 -28.97 25.23
N PHE A 9 26.33 -27.74 25.33
CA PHE A 9 24.99 -27.39 24.88
C PHE A 9 24.81 -27.51 23.35
N LEU A 10 25.81 -27.10 22.57
CA LEU A 10 25.79 -27.24 21.11
C LEU A 10 25.86 -28.71 20.68
N ALA A 11 26.58 -29.55 21.42
CA ALA A 11 26.63 -30.99 21.20
C ALA A 11 25.28 -31.67 21.50
N GLU A 12 24.64 -31.34 22.62
CA GLU A 12 23.29 -31.84 22.95
C GLU A 12 22.25 -31.43 21.90
N GLN A 13 22.29 -30.17 21.45
CA GLN A 13 21.38 -29.67 20.41
C GLN A 13 21.67 -30.26 19.02
N ARG A 14 22.93 -30.64 18.74
CA ARG A 14 23.30 -31.37 17.51
C ARG A 14 22.67 -32.75 17.46
N ASP A 15 22.65 -33.45 18.59
CA ASP A 15 22.11 -34.81 18.68
C ASP A 15 20.56 -34.80 18.60
N GLU A 16 19.92 -33.72 19.03
CA GLU A 16 18.47 -33.51 18.87
C GLU A 16 18.06 -32.97 17.48
N ALA A 17 19.01 -32.48 16.67
CA ALA A 17 18.71 -31.82 15.41
C ALA A 17 18.58 -32.81 14.23
N PRO A 18 17.69 -32.54 13.25
CA PRO A 18 17.65 -33.24 11.97
C PRO A 18 19.02 -33.25 11.27
N GLU A 19 19.36 -34.33 10.56
CA GLU A 19 20.66 -34.54 9.91
C GLU A 19 21.09 -33.38 8.99
N GLU A 20 20.13 -32.66 8.39
CA GLU A 20 20.38 -31.50 7.52
C GLU A 20 20.93 -30.27 8.25
N LEU A 21 20.68 -30.14 9.56
CA LEU A 21 21.07 -28.97 10.36
C LEU A 21 22.34 -29.18 11.18
N GLN A 22 22.80 -30.43 11.34
CA GLN A 22 24.03 -30.77 12.05
C GLN A 22 25.30 -30.08 11.49
N PRO A 23 25.46 -29.90 10.16
CA PRO A 23 26.61 -29.16 9.61
C PRO A 23 26.64 -27.69 10.03
N LEU A 24 25.47 -27.06 10.18
CA LEU A 24 25.37 -25.66 10.62
C LEU A 24 25.77 -25.50 12.08
N ILE A 25 25.42 -26.49 12.94
CA ILE A 25 25.79 -26.49 14.36
C ILE A 25 27.31 -26.65 14.54
N LEU A 26 27.95 -27.50 13.73
CA LEU A 26 29.42 -27.62 13.69
C LEU A 26 30.09 -26.31 13.25
N ASN A 27 29.47 -25.57 12.33
CA ASN A 27 29.96 -24.25 11.94
C ASN A 27 29.81 -23.24 13.09
N PHE A 28 28.76 -23.33 13.92
CA PHE A 28 28.60 -22.49 15.10
C PHE A 28 29.73 -22.68 16.11
N GLU A 29 30.12 -23.92 16.40
CA GLU A 29 31.27 -24.22 17.27
C GLU A 29 32.55 -23.57 16.73
N ASN A 30 32.84 -23.77 15.44
CA ASN A 30 34.02 -23.20 14.79
C ASN A 30 34.01 -21.65 14.82
N TYR A 31 32.87 -21.01 14.55
CA TYR A 31 32.76 -19.54 14.57
C TYR A 31 32.81 -18.98 16.00
N TRP A 32 32.28 -19.72 16.98
CA TRP A 32 32.34 -19.37 18.39
C TRP A 32 33.78 -19.43 18.92
N GLU A 33 34.51 -20.51 18.65
CA GLU A 33 35.92 -20.66 19.03
C GLU A 33 36.80 -19.57 18.41
N ARG A 34 36.56 -19.24 17.14
CA ARG A 34 37.29 -18.20 16.39
C ARG A 34 36.79 -16.78 16.68
N LYS A 35 35.72 -16.62 17.49
CA LYS A 35 35.08 -15.34 17.83
C LYS A 35 34.65 -14.51 16.61
N LEU A 36 34.18 -15.18 15.55
CA LEU A 36 33.70 -14.56 14.32
C LEU A 36 32.20 -14.23 14.41
N TRP A 37 31.87 -13.15 15.11
CA TRP A 37 30.48 -12.79 15.47
C TRP A 37 29.57 -12.53 14.26
N HIS A 38 30.08 -11.92 13.19
CA HIS A 38 29.27 -11.63 12.00
C HIS A 38 28.86 -12.91 11.27
N GLN A 39 29.82 -13.80 11.00
CA GLN A 39 29.56 -15.08 10.32
C GLN A 39 28.70 -16.01 11.17
N LEU A 40 28.91 -16.00 12.49
CA LEU A 40 28.03 -16.70 13.43
C LEU A 40 26.59 -16.21 13.32
N THR A 41 26.39 -14.89 13.23
CA THR A 41 25.04 -14.31 13.12
C THR A 41 24.38 -14.69 11.79
N ASP A 42 25.10 -14.65 10.68
CA ASP A 42 24.57 -15.03 9.37
C ASP A 42 24.17 -16.51 9.33
N ALA A 43 25.04 -17.38 9.84
CA ALA A 43 24.76 -18.81 9.93
C ALA A 43 23.60 -19.12 10.90
N LEU A 44 23.45 -18.36 11.99
CA LEU A 44 22.29 -18.46 12.88
C LEU A 44 21.01 -18.01 12.17
N VAL A 45 21.06 -16.97 11.35
CA VAL A 45 19.90 -16.53 10.56
C VAL A 45 19.48 -17.63 9.57
N GLU A 46 20.43 -18.29 8.91
CA GLU A 46 20.15 -19.45 8.04
C GLU A 46 19.52 -20.61 8.81
N PHE A 47 20.05 -20.95 9.98
CA PHE A 47 19.48 -22.02 10.82
C PHE A 47 18.07 -21.69 11.32
N PHE A 48 17.82 -20.45 11.73
CA PHE A 48 16.50 -19.99 12.15
C PHE A 48 15.51 -19.81 10.98
N ASN A 49 15.98 -19.79 9.72
CA ASN A 49 15.11 -19.79 8.54
C ASN A 49 14.56 -21.19 8.21
N ASN A 50 15.26 -22.26 8.56
CA ASN A 50 14.84 -23.63 8.26
C ASN A 50 13.73 -24.11 9.21
N ASP A 51 12.59 -24.57 8.69
CA ASP A 51 11.41 -24.94 9.50
C ASP A 51 11.66 -26.08 10.51
N GLY A 52 12.61 -26.99 10.22
CA GLY A 52 13.01 -28.08 11.11
C GLY A 52 13.70 -27.63 12.41
N SER A 53 14.18 -26.39 12.50
CA SER A 53 14.86 -25.89 13.71
C SER A 53 13.89 -25.40 14.78
N ALA A 54 12.58 -25.35 14.51
CA ALA A 54 11.57 -24.78 15.38
C ALA A 54 11.79 -25.14 16.87
N PRO A 55 11.75 -26.41 17.33
CA PRO A 55 11.78 -26.75 18.77
C PRO A 55 13.05 -26.28 19.50
N GLN A 56 14.17 -26.12 18.79
CA GLN A 56 15.47 -25.81 19.38
C GLN A 56 15.73 -24.30 19.52
N ARG A 57 15.03 -23.47 18.75
CA ARG A 57 15.23 -22.00 18.70
C ARG A 57 15.15 -21.33 20.06
N LEU A 58 14.29 -21.84 20.95
CA LEU A 58 14.05 -21.29 22.29
C LEU A 58 15.23 -21.53 23.23
N ALA A 59 15.79 -22.75 23.21
CA ALA A 59 16.96 -23.10 24.00
C ALA A 59 18.21 -22.33 23.51
N PHE A 60 18.39 -22.26 22.19
CA PHE A 60 19.45 -21.46 21.57
C PHE A 60 19.34 -19.97 21.93
N TYR A 61 18.15 -19.39 21.95
CA TYR A 61 17.99 -17.98 22.28
C TYR A 61 18.38 -17.68 23.74
N ASN A 62 17.88 -18.48 24.68
CA ASN A 62 18.11 -18.25 26.11
C ASN A 62 19.55 -18.55 26.55
N VAL A 63 20.16 -19.62 26.03
CA VAL A 63 21.46 -20.10 26.51
C VAL A 63 22.62 -19.52 25.71
N PHE A 64 22.44 -19.38 24.39
CA PHE A 64 23.51 -19.01 23.47
C PHE A 64 23.42 -17.52 23.09
N ILE A 65 22.30 -17.07 22.53
CA ILE A 65 22.18 -15.73 21.93
C ILE A 65 22.29 -14.60 22.98
N LEU A 66 21.74 -14.79 24.18
CA LEU A 66 21.87 -13.79 25.27
C LEU A 66 23.33 -13.54 25.70
N LYS A 67 24.25 -14.49 25.51
CA LYS A 67 25.65 -14.34 25.96
C LYS A 67 26.49 -13.43 25.07
N PHE A 68 26.10 -13.23 23.82
CA PHE A 68 26.85 -12.39 22.86
C PHE A 68 25.98 -11.32 22.22
N ALA A 69 24.82 -11.02 22.82
CA ALA A 69 23.88 -9.99 22.38
C ALA A 69 24.53 -8.61 22.16
N ASP A 70 25.52 -8.25 22.99
CA ASP A 70 26.20 -6.95 22.94
C ASP A 70 27.10 -6.77 21.70
N LYS A 71 27.43 -7.86 20.98
CA LYS A 71 28.44 -7.87 19.91
C LYS A 71 27.86 -8.06 18.49
N ILE A 72 26.54 -8.13 18.36
CA ILE A 72 25.86 -8.43 17.10
C ILE A 72 25.09 -7.21 16.62
N ASN A 73 24.79 -7.17 15.32
CA ASN A 73 23.74 -6.29 14.81
C ASN A 73 22.40 -6.59 15.53
N LYS A 74 21.91 -5.61 16.27
CA LYS A 74 20.73 -5.71 17.12
C LYS A 74 19.45 -6.01 16.33
N LEU A 75 19.36 -5.63 15.06
CA LEU A 75 18.21 -5.97 14.21
C LEU A 75 18.16 -7.47 13.92
N LYS A 76 19.30 -8.09 13.62
CA LYS A 76 19.38 -9.55 13.47
C LYS A 76 19.07 -10.25 14.79
N LEU A 77 19.51 -9.69 15.92
CA LEU A 77 19.17 -10.21 17.25
C LEU A 77 17.66 -10.18 17.51
N VAL A 78 16.97 -9.07 17.23
CA VAL A 78 15.51 -9.01 17.39
C VAL A 78 14.82 -9.93 16.38
N MET A 79 15.30 -10.03 15.14
CA MET A 79 14.76 -10.99 14.17
C MET A 79 14.87 -12.45 14.66
N LEU A 80 16.01 -12.83 15.25
CA LEU A 80 16.19 -14.13 15.89
C LEU A 80 15.28 -14.30 17.12
N ALA A 81 15.15 -13.25 17.94
CA ALA A 81 14.24 -13.20 19.07
C ALA A 81 12.78 -13.39 18.66
N LEU A 82 12.36 -12.80 17.55
CA LEU A 82 11.01 -12.94 17.01
C LEU A 82 10.76 -14.33 16.44
N LYS A 83 11.74 -14.91 15.75
CA LYS A 83 11.64 -16.30 15.28
C LYS A 83 11.63 -17.32 16.40
N ALA A 84 12.30 -17.03 17.52
CA ALA A 84 12.16 -17.79 18.77
C ALA A 84 10.81 -17.52 19.46
N ALA A 85 10.37 -16.26 19.51
CA ALA A 85 9.12 -15.85 20.16
C ALA A 85 7.86 -16.23 19.39
N ALA A 86 7.97 -16.58 18.10
CA ALA A 86 6.90 -17.23 17.34
C ALA A 86 6.44 -18.55 18.00
N GLN A 87 7.26 -19.12 18.90
CA GLN A 87 6.90 -20.27 19.73
C GLN A 87 6.25 -19.92 21.08
N CYS A 88 6.43 -18.71 21.61
CA CYS A 88 5.55 -18.07 22.62
C CYS A 88 6.03 -16.65 23.03
N LYS A 89 5.07 -15.82 23.48
CA LYS A 89 5.18 -14.41 23.92
C LYS A 89 6.46 -14.09 24.71
N VAL A 90 7.33 -13.20 24.21
CA VAL A 90 8.50 -12.70 24.96
C VAL A 90 8.46 -11.20 25.21
N ARG A 91 8.85 -10.83 26.43
CA ARG A 91 9.02 -9.48 26.98
C ARG A 91 10.38 -8.84 26.59
N LYS A 92 10.30 -7.53 26.33
CA LYS A 92 11.29 -6.43 26.40
C LYS A 92 12.79 -6.76 26.38
N VAL A 93 13.45 -6.25 25.35
CA VAL A 93 14.88 -5.88 25.35
C VAL A 93 14.92 -4.35 25.28
N ASP A 94 15.22 -3.70 26.41
CA ASP A 94 15.42 -2.24 26.50
C ASP A 94 16.94 -1.97 26.55
N THR A 95 17.50 -1.32 25.53
CA THR A 95 18.83 -0.71 25.61
C THR A 95 18.92 0.49 24.66
N GLU A 96 19.32 1.64 25.20
CA GLU A 96 19.10 2.99 24.65
C GLU A 96 19.82 3.30 23.33
N ASP A 97 20.84 2.54 22.93
CA ASP A 97 21.52 2.64 21.61
C ASP A 97 20.87 1.77 20.51
N SER A 98 19.59 1.41 20.65
CA SER A 98 18.93 0.38 19.83
C SER A 98 17.51 0.79 19.45
N GLN A 99 17.28 2.07 19.14
CA GLN A 99 15.94 2.58 18.91
C GLN A 99 15.25 1.89 17.71
N ASP A 100 15.98 1.51 16.64
CA ASP A 100 15.44 0.69 15.54
C ASP A 100 15.00 -0.71 15.99
N ALA A 101 15.81 -1.34 16.84
CA ALA A 101 15.50 -2.64 17.42
C ALA A 101 14.33 -2.56 18.40
N LEU A 102 14.21 -1.44 19.12
CA LEU A 102 13.09 -1.15 20.02
C LEU A 102 11.81 -0.89 19.25
N VAL A 103 11.86 -0.18 18.12
CA VAL A 103 10.73 0.00 17.20
C VAL A 103 10.33 -1.34 16.59
N PHE A 104 11.28 -2.12 16.10
CA PHE A 104 10.97 -3.43 15.54
C PHE A 104 10.39 -4.40 16.60
N ALA A 105 10.88 -4.34 17.85
CA ALA A 105 10.33 -5.08 18.97
C ALA A 105 8.93 -4.57 19.38
N SER A 106 8.72 -3.25 19.45
CA SER A 106 7.41 -2.67 19.79
C SER A 106 6.37 -2.99 18.74
N VAL A 107 6.74 -2.94 17.45
CA VAL A 107 5.90 -3.38 16.32
C VAL A 107 5.56 -4.86 16.43
N ALA A 108 6.51 -5.71 16.80
CA ALA A 108 6.22 -7.13 17.00
C ALA A 108 5.32 -7.40 18.21
N VAL A 109 5.50 -6.68 19.31
CA VAL A 109 4.57 -6.72 20.45
C VAL A 109 3.18 -6.25 20.01
N ALA A 110 3.09 -5.17 19.22
CA ALA A 110 1.84 -4.69 18.65
C ALA A 110 1.18 -5.76 17.77
N ARG A 111 1.93 -6.47 16.91
CA ARG A 111 1.38 -7.60 16.12
C ARG A 111 0.80 -8.70 16.99
N VAL A 112 1.47 -9.05 18.11
CA VAL A 112 0.95 -10.02 19.08
C VAL A 112 -0.29 -9.49 19.78
N LYS A 113 -0.31 -8.23 20.23
CA LYS A 113 -1.50 -7.59 20.84
C LYS A 113 -2.69 -7.55 19.88
N LEU A 114 -2.43 -7.23 18.61
CA LEU A 114 -3.42 -7.31 17.55
C LEU A 114 -3.98 -8.73 17.41
N SER A 115 -3.13 -9.77 17.47
CA SER A 115 -3.59 -11.17 17.45
C SER A 115 -4.48 -11.54 18.64
N LEU A 116 -4.29 -10.89 19.80
CA LEU A 116 -5.10 -11.04 21.01
C LEU A 116 -6.36 -10.14 21.02
N ASN A 117 -6.59 -9.38 19.95
CA ASN A 117 -7.71 -8.45 19.78
C ASN A 117 -7.68 -7.23 20.74
N GLU A 118 -6.52 -6.89 21.30
CA GLU A 118 -6.29 -5.70 22.14
C GLU A 118 -5.96 -4.49 21.27
N LEU A 119 -6.99 -3.86 20.67
CA LEU A 119 -6.83 -2.81 19.66
C LEU A 119 -6.27 -1.48 20.21
N GLU A 120 -6.72 -1.06 21.39
CA GLU A 120 -6.31 0.22 21.99
C GLU A 120 -4.84 0.22 22.40
N ASP A 121 -4.39 -0.85 23.06
CA ASP A 121 -2.99 -1.00 23.48
C ASP A 121 -2.05 -1.16 22.28
N ALA A 122 -2.50 -1.85 21.22
CA ALA A 122 -1.74 -1.94 19.98
C ALA A 122 -1.60 -0.57 19.29
N LYS A 123 -2.66 0.26 19.33
CA LYS A 123 -2.60 1.61 18.77
C LYS A 123 -1.60 2.50 19.51
N GLN A 124 -1.58 2.46 20.85
CA GLN A 124 -0.62 3.25 21.63
C GLN A 124 0.83 2.86 21.31
N ASP A 125 1.10 1.56 21.18
CA ASP A 125 2.43 1.07 20.79
C ASP A 125 2.80 1.50 19.36
N LEU A 126 1.84 1.48 18.42
CA LEU A 126 2.06 1.93 17.04
C LEU A 126 2.27 3.45 16.94
N ASP A 127 1.47 4.27 17.65
CA ASP A 127 1.62 5.73 17.69
C ASP A 127 2.96 6.13 18.34
N ALA A 128 3.42 5.37 19.33
CA ALA A 128 4.74 5.54 19.92
C ALA A 128 5.86 5.16 18.95
N ALA A 129 5.69 4.05 18.22
CA ALA A 129 6.62 3.63 17.18
C ALA A 129 6.70 4.64 16.02
N GLU A 130 5.57 5.23 15.60
CA GLU A 130 5.51 6.25 14.53
C GLU A 130 6.32 7.49 14.89
N LYS A 131 6.15 8.03 16.10
CA LYS A 131 6.92 9.19 16.58
C LYS A 131 8.42 8.94 16.63
N ILE A 132 8.81 7.71 16.97
CA ILE A 132 10.21 7.32 17.01
C ILE A 132 10.74 7.20 15.57
N LEU A 133 9.97 6.59 14.67
CA LEU A 133 10.32 6.43 13.26
C LEU A 133 10.49 7.78 12.53
N ASP A 134 9.60 8.73 12.77
CA ASP A 134 9.63 10.08 12.18
C ASP A 134 10.83 10.92 12.66
N SER A 135 11.46 10.53 13.78
CA SER A 135 12.65 11.23 14.29
C SER A 135 13.95 10.82 13.60
N PHE A 136 13.94 9.74 12.80
CA PHE A 136 15.11 9.23 12.09
C PHE A 136 15.01 9.47 10.58
N ASP A 137 16.04 10.10 10.00
CA ASP A 137 16.15 10.32 8.55
C ASP A 137 16.60 9.06 7.78
N SER A 138 17.15 8.04 8.46
CA SER A 138 17.67 6.83 7.80
C SER A 138 17.38 5.57 8.61
N VAL A 139 16.25 4.93 8.33
CA VAL A 139 15.86 3.65 8.91
C VAL A 139 15.92 2.56 7.83
N GLU A 140 16.25 1.33 8.22
CA GLU A 140 16.23 0.18 7.31
C GLU A 140 14.80 -0.10 6.79
N ALA A 141 14.66 -0.36 5.49
CA ALA A 141 13.37 -0.63 4.84
C ALA A 141 12.59 -1.79 5.48
N VAL A 142 13.29 -2.74 6.12
CA VAL A 142 12.70 -3.87 6.85
C VAL A 142 11.88 -3.43 8.07
N VAL A 143 12.33 -2.38 8.77
CA VAL A 143 11.62 -1.85 9.96
C VAL A 143 10.36 -1.09 9.51
N HIS A 144 10.47 -0.27 8.46
CA HIS A 144 9.32 0.38 7.83
C HIS A 144 8.29 -0.65 7.31
N ALA A 145 8.75 -1.68 6.63
CA ALA A 145 7.91 -2.77 6.16
C ALA A 145 7.16 -3.45 7.32
N ALA A 146 7.84 -3.79 8.41
CA ALA A 146 7.20 -4.40 9.57
C ALA A 146 6.18 -3.46 10.24
N PHE A 147 6.52 -2.18 10.36
CA PHE A 147 5.62 -1.16 10.93
C PHE A 147 4.35 -1.00 10.08
N TYR A 148 4.50 -0.80 8.77
CA TYR A 148 3.35 -0.65 7.88
C TYR A 148 2.52 -1.93 7.78
N ASP A 149 3.11 -3.13 7.89
CA ASP A 149 2.36 -4.39 7.98
C ASP A 149 1.49 -4.46 9.24
N ALA A 150 2.06 -4.10 10.40
CA ALA A 150 1.33 -4.08 11.66
C ALA A 150 0.18 -3.04 11.63
N SER A 151 0.47 -1.85 11.11
CA SER A 151 -0.52 -0.78 10.95
C SER A 151 -1.61 -1.15 9.95
N ALA A 152 -1.29 -1.82 8.83
CA ALA A 152 -2.27 -2.34 7.89
C ALA A 152 -3.19 -3.37 8.56
N ASN A 153 -2.64 -4.33 9.31
CA ASN A 153 -3.45 -5.31 10.06
C ASN A 153 -4.37 -4.64 11.10
N TYR A 154 -3.90 -3.57 11.75
CA TYR A 154 -4.72 -2.78 12.67
C TYR A 154 -5.89 -2.09 11.96
N TYR A 155 -5.63 -1.38 10.86
CA TYR A 155 -6.68 -0.70 10.09
C TYR A 155 -7.69 -1.68 9.48
N GLN A 156 -7.24 -2.86 9.05
CA GLN A 156 -8.11 -3.92 8.54
C GLN A 156 -9.08 -4.40 9.63
N ARG A 157 -8.62 -4.60 10.88
CA ARG A 157 -9.48 -4.98 12.00
C ARG A 157 -10.46 -3.89 12.40
N LYS A 158 -10.03 -2.62 12.33
CA LYS A 158 -10.88 -1.47 12.61
C LYS A 158 -11.91 -1.21 11.49
N MET A 159 -11.80 -1.90 10.34
CA MET A 159 -12.58 -1.64 9.13
C MET A 159 -12.40 -0.21 8.59
N ASP A 160 -11.20 0.36 8.77
CA ASP A 160 -10.84 1.66 8.22
C ASP A 160 -10.09 1.50 6.90
N PHE A 161 -10.86 1.41 5.81
CA PHE A 161 -10.33 1.10 4.48
C PHE A 161 -9.46 2.21 3.89
N ALA A 162 -9.69 3.47 4.26
CA ALA A 162 -8.95 4.61 3.69
C ALA A 162 -7.50 4.64 4.20
N ASN A 163 -7.33 4.47 5.51
CA ASN A 163 -6.01 4.42 6.13
C ASN A 163 -5.30 3.12 5.78
N TYR A 164 -6.03 2.00 5.74
CA TYR A 164 -5.50 0.72 5.25
C TYR A 164 -4.86 0.85 3.87
N TYR A 165 -5.58 1.45 2.90
CA TYR A 165 -5.08 1.60 1.54
C TYR A 165 -3.77 2.40 1.46
N ARG A 166 -3.69 3.53 2.18
CA ARG A 166 -2.48 4.37 2.21
C ARG A 166 -1.30 3.63 2.82
N THR A 167 -1.50 3.01 3.98
CA THR A 167 -0.46 2.24 4.68
C THR A 167 -0.03 1.02 3.87
N ALA A 168 -0.95 0.36 3.18
CA ALA A 168 -0.65 -0.78 2.33
C ALA A 168 0.17 -0.38 1.09
N LEU A 169 -0.06 0.79 0.49
CA LEU A 169 0.79 1.30 -0.59
C LEU A 169 2.20 1.63 -0.09
N LEU A 170 2.33 2.27 1.08
CA LEU A 170 3.63 2.54 1.70
C LEU A 170 4.39 1.24 2.00
N TYR A 171 3.68 0.23 2.49
CA TYR A 171 4.24 -1.11 2.70
C TYR A 171 4.78 -1.71 1.40
N LEU A 172 4.01 -1.64 0.31
CA LEU A 172 4.41 -2.15 -1.00
C LEU A 172 5.60 -1.38 -1.59
N ALA A 173 5.73 -0.08 -1.30
CA ALA A 173 6.89 0.71 -1.69
C ALA A 173 8.18 0.31 -0.94
N CYS A 174 8.06 -0.23 0.29
CA CYS A 174 9.21 -0.65 1.10
C CYS A 174 9.74 -2.05 0.75
N ILE A 175 9.02 -2.85 -0.04
CA ILE A 175 9.35 -4.27 -0.25
C ILE A 175 9.48 -4.60 -1.73
N ASP A 176 10.51 -5.37 -2.05
CA ASP A 176 10.62 -6.02 -3.34
C ASP A 176 9.59 -7.15 -3.44
N LEU A 177 8.72 -7.06 -4.44
CA LEU A 177 7.67 -8.05 -4.68
C LEU A 177 8.22 -9.48 -4.70
N SER A 178 9.44 -9.70 -5.20
CA SER A 178 10.15 -10.99 -5.27
C SER A 178 10.28 -11.74 -3.95
N THR A 179 10.20 -11.04 -2.81
CA THR A 179 10.34 -11.65 -1.47
C THR A 179 9.06 -12.31 -0.96
N LEU A 180 7.90 -11.97 -1.53
CA LEU A 180 6.60 -12.53 -1.14
C LEU A 180 6.22 -13.77 -1.97
N SER A 181 5.54 -14.71 -1.33
CA SER A 181 4.87 -15.82 -2.02
C SER A 181 3.72 -15.32 -2.89
N ASP A 182 3.42 -16.06 -3.97
CA ASP A 182 2.35 -15.68 -4.90
C ASP A 182 0.97 -15.67 -4.25
N GLU A 183 0.72 -16.58 -3.29
CA GLU A 183 -0.51 -16.60 -2.48
C GLU A 183 -0.66 -15.32 -1.64
N GLU A 184 0.42 -14.86 -1.01
CA GLU A 184 0.38 -13.66 -0.17
C GLU A 184 0.21 -12.40 -1.02
N ARG A 185 0.85 -12.36 -2.19
CA ARG A 185 0.64 -11.28 -3.17
C ARG A 185 -0.80 -11.21 -3.60
N HIS A 186 -1.41 -12.35 -3.92
CA HIS A 186 -2.81 -12.43 -4.34
C HIS A 186 -3.76 -11.95 -3.23
N ARG A 187 -3.58 -12.45 -1.99
CA ARG A 187 -4.37 -12.02 -0.83
C ARG A 187 -4.28 -10.51 -0.57
N ARG A 188 -3.06 -9.94 -0.63
CA ARG A 188 -2.87 -8.50 -0.47
C ARG A 188 -3.48 -7.69 -1.60
N ALA A 189 -3.34 -8.15 -2.84
CA ALA A 189 -3.94 -7.51 -4.01
C ALA A 189 -5.47 -7.47 -3.89
N TYR A 190 -6.08 -8.57 -3.45
CA TYR A 190 -7.52 -8.65 -3.20
C TYR A 190 -7.96 -7.66 -2.12
N TYR A 191 -7.34 -7.68 -0.94
CA TYR A 191 -7.73 -6.76 0.14
C TYR A 191 -7.49 -5.30 -0.21
N LEU A 192 -6.41 -4.98 -0.92
CA LEU A 192 -6.11 -3.63 -1.38
C LEU A 192 -7.17 -3.14 -2.38
N SER A 193 -7.59 -4.01 -3.29
CA SER A 193 -8.64 -3.71 -4.27
C SER A 193 -10.01 -3.51 -3.60
N VAL A 194 -10.37 -4.37 -2.65
CA VAL A 194 -11.61 -4.21 -1.86
C VAL A 194 -11.57 -2.90 -1.04
N ALA A 195 -10.46 -2.61 -0.37
CA ALA A 195 -10.31 -1.37 0.38
C ALA A 195 -10.39 -0.13 -0.52
N ALA A 196 -9.78 -0.18 -1.70
CA ALA A 196 -9.87 0.89 -2.70
C ALA A 196 -11.33 1.12 -3.13
N LEU A 197 -12.12 0.06 -3.35
CA LEU A 197 -13.52 0.17 -3.75
C LEU A 197 -14.41 0.72 -2.63
N VAL A 198 -14.33 0.12 -1.43
CA VAL A 198 -15.21 0.45 -0.30
C VAL A 198 -14.90 1.83 0.32
N SER A 199 -13.66 2.30 0.22
CA SER A 199 -13.28 3.60 0.77
C SER A 199 -14.09 4.77 0.19
N THR A 200 -14.54 5.67 1.06
CA THR A 200 -15.35 6.85 0.70
C THR A 200 -14.53 8.04 0.23
N SER A 201 -13.22 8.05 0.49
CA SER A 201 -12.32 9.18 0.26
C SER A 201 -11.34 8.99 -0.89
N ILE A 202 -11.11 7.75 -1.35
CA ILE A 202 -10.12 7.47 -2.40
C ILE A 202 -10.83 7.35 -3.74
N TYR A 203 -10.55 8.29 -4.64
CA TYR A 203 -11.10 8.33 -6.00
C TYR A 203 -10.03 8.23 -7.10
N ASN A 204 -8.75 8.19 -6.70
CA ASN A 204 -7.63 8.00 -7.62
C ASN A 204 -7.18 6.53 -7.57
N PHE A 205 -7.64 5.74 -8.54
CA PHE A 205 -7.27 4.33 -8.69
C PHE A 205 -6.00 4.14 -9.53
N GLY A 206 -5.51 5.22 -10.14
CA GLY A 206 -4.44 5.16 -11.13
C GLY A 206 -3.12 4.60 -10.59
N GLU A 207 -2.77 4.98 -9.36
CA GLU A 207 -1.55 4.50 -8.71
C GLU A 207 -1.59 2.99 -8.46
N LEU A 208 -2.75 2.47 -8.03
CA LEU A 208 -2.95 1.04 -7.86
C LEU A 208 -2.94 0.30 -9.21
N LEU A 209 -3.56 0.88 -10.23
CA LEU A 209 -3.65 0.29 -11.57
C LEU A 209 -2.29 0.12 -12.25
N LEU A 210 -1.32 0.98 -11.95
CA LEU A 210 0.04 0.87 -12.46
C LEU A 210 0.89 -0.15 -11.69
N HIS A 211 0.45 -0.55 -10.49
CA HIS A 211 1.26 -1.39 -9.63
C HIS A 211 1.23 -2.87 -10.10
N PRO A 212 2.40 -3.55 -10.24
CA PRO A 212 2.47 -4.93 -10.72
C PRO A 212 1.72 -5.95 -9.86
N ILE A 213 1.33 -5.58 -8.63
CA ILE A 213 0.55 -6.45 -7.74
C ILE A 213 -0.87 -6.71 -8.26
N LEU A 214 -1.43 -5.86 -9.14
CA LEU A 214 -2.70 -6.15 -9.78
C LEU A 214 -2.58 -7.13 -10.95
N ASP A 215 -1.37 -7.29 -11.51
CA ASP A 215 -1.16 -8.29 -12.56
C ASP A 215 -1.25 -9.72 -12.03
N THR A 216 -1.03 -9.93 -10.73
CA THR A 216 -1.25 -11.24 -10.09
C THR A 216 -2.73 -11.59 -10.00
N LEU A 217 -3.62 -10.61 -9.77
CA LEU A 217 -5.08 -10.81 -9.80
C LEU A 217 -5.57 -11.22 -11.19
N GLY A 218 -4.94 -10.70 -12.26
CA GLY A 218 -5.30 -11.07 -13.63
C GLY A 218 -4.89 -12.49 -14.04
N ARG A 219 -4.07 -13.18 -13.25
CA ARG A 219 -3.65 -14.57 -13.51
C ARG A 219 -4.59 -15.60 -12.89
N SER A 220 -5.38 -15.22 -11.90
CA SER A 220 -6.36 -16.07 -11.23
C SER A 220 -7.74 -15.84 -11.84
N GLU A 221 -8.39 -16.90 -12.33
CA GLU A 221 -9.69 -16.80 -13.01
C GLU A 221 -10.82 -16.29 -12.09
N ASP A 222 -10.74 -16.57 -10.78
CA ASP A 222 -11.80 -16.24 -9.81
C ASP A 222 -11.88 -14.74 -9.45
N ASP A 223 -10.79 -13.98 -9.62
CA ASP A 223 -10.69 -12.58 -9.18
C ASP A 223 -10.41 -11.58 -10.32
N ALA A 224 -10.33 -12.06 -11.57
CA ALA A 224 -10.11 -11.20 -12.73
C ALA A 224 -11.18 -10.10 -12.87
N TRP A 225 -12.42 -10.39 -12.45
CA TRP A 225 -13.52 -9.44 -12.42
C TRP A 225 -13.23 -8.21 -11.53
N LEU A 226 -12.44 -8.35 -10.47
CA LEU A 226 -12.10 -7.25 -9.57
C LEU A 226 -11.14 -6.25 -10.24
N ARG A 227 -10.22 -6.76 -11.06
CA ARG A 227 -9.33 -5.94 -11.89
C ARG A 227 -10.13 -5.19 -12.94
N GLU A 228 -11.05 -5.87 -13.63
CA GLU A 228 -11.94 -5.23 -14.60
C GLU A 228 -12.84 -4.17 -13.96
N LEU A 229 -13.34 -4.44 -12.75
CA LEU A 229 -14.13 -3.49 -11.99
C LEU A 229 -13.33 -2.22 -11.67
N LEU A 230 -12.07 -2.32 -11.23
CA LEU A 230 -11.21 -1.16 -11.01
C LEU A 230 -10.98 -0.35 -12.30
N PHE A 231 -10.81 -1.01 -13.45
CA PHE A 231 -10.73 -0.32 -14.74
C PHE A 231 -12.04 0.36 -15.13
N ALA A 232 -13.19 -0.27 -14.87
CA ALA A 232 -14.50 0.31 -15.09
C ALA A 232 -14.69 1.58 -14.24
N TYR A 233 -14.24 1.55 -12.97
CA TYR A 233 -14.24 2.72 -12.08
C TYR A 233 -13.32 3.84 -12.57
N ASN A 234 -12.13 3.53 -13.07
CA ASN A 234 -11.23 4.57 -13.59
C ASN A 234 -11.80 5.22 -14.87
N ARG A 235 -12.45 4.44 -15.73
CA ARG A 235 -13.08 4.92 -16.97
C ARG A 235 -14.45 5.56 -16.74
N GLY A 236 -15.07 5.33 -15.60
CA GLY A 236 -16.45 5.75 -15.32
C GLY A 236 -17.48 5.04 -16.21
N ASP A 237 -17.22 3.80 -16.62
CA ASP A 237 -18.13 3.05 -17.50
C ASP A 237 -19.23 2.36 -16.71
N LEU A 238 -20.43 2.94 -16.76
CA LEU A 238 -21.63 2.42 -16.09
C LEU A 238 -22.10 1.09 -16.69
N ALA A 239 -21.89 0.85 -17.99
CA ALA A 239 -22.35 -0.39 -18.63
C ALA A 239 -21.53 -1.60 -18.17
N ALA A 240 -20.21 -1.43 -18.05
CA ALA A 240 -19.33 -2.46 -17.51
C ALA A 240 -19.64 -2.75 -16.04
N TYR A 241 -19.99 -1.73 -15.25
CA TYR A 241 -20.43 -1.92 -13.87
C TYR A 241 -21.74 -2.68 -13.74
N ASP A 242 -22.74 -2.38 -14.59
CA ASP A 242 -24.02 -3.08 -14.56
C ASP A 242 -23.84 -4.59 -14.79
N VAL A 243 -22.95 -4.99 -15.70
CA VAL A 243 -22.61 -6.41 -15.96
C VAL A 243 -21.89 -7.07 -14.78
N LEU A 244 -20.99 -6.33 -14.12
CA LEU A 244 -20.20 -6.85 -12.99
C LEU A 244 -20.98 -6.80 -11.66
N SER A 245 -22.15 -6.15 -11.63
CA SER A 245 -22.95 -5.96 -10.41
C SER A 245 -23.45 -7.27 -9.80
N ASP A 246 -23.67 -8.32 -10.61
CA ASP A 246 -24.07 -9.65 -10.14
C ASP A 246 -22.95 -10.32 -9.30
N ASN A 247 -21.69 -10.11 -9.66
CA ASN A 247 -20.53 -10.60 -8.91
C ASN A 247 -20.31 -9.81 -7.62
N ILE A 248 -20.63 -8.51 -7.63
CA ILE A 248 -20.58 -7.65 -6.44
C ILE A 248 -21.63 -8.10 -5.40
N ALA A 249 -22.82 -8.49 -5.84
CA ALA A 249 -23.88 -9.00 -4.97
C ALA A 249 -23.50 -10.31 -4.26
N SER A 250 -22.62 -11.10 -4.87
CA SER A 250 -22.11 -12.34 -4.29
C SER A 250 -21.19 -12.11 -3.07
N ASN A 251 -20.58 -10.92 -2.97
CA ASN A 251 -19.66 -10.61 -1.88
C ASN A 251 -20.35 -9.74 -0.80
N LYS A 252 -20.50 -10.31 0.40
CA LYS A 252 -21.26 -9.69 1.50
C LYS A 252 -20.77 -8.29 1.88
N LEU A 253 -19.45 -8.08 1.93
CA LEU A 253 -18.85 -6.78 2.29
C LEU A 253 -19.08 -5.68 1.24
N LEU A 254 -19.15 -6.05 -0.03
CA LEU A 254 -19.43 -5.10 -1.11
C LEU A 254 -20.92 -4.79 -1.20
N ASN A 255 -21.77 -5.80 -0.95
CA ASN A 255 -23.21 -5.62 -0.91
C ASN A 255 -23.64 -4.68 0.24
N ASP A 256 -23.01 -4.80 1.41
CA ASP A 256 -23.25 -3.89 2.54
C ASP A 256 -22.89 -2.42 2.19
N ASN A 257 -22.01 -2.21 1.21
CA ASN A 257 -21.55 -0.89 0.76
C ASN A 257 -22.02 -0.52 -0.66
N SER A 258 -23.08 -1.15 -1.16
CA SER A 258 -23.56 -0.97 -2.55
C SER A 258 -23.88 0.48 -2.90
N ASP A 259 -24.47 1.22 -1.96
CA ASP A 259 -24.88 2.61 -2.18
C ASP A 259 -23.67 3.55 -2.35
N SER A 260 -22.64 3.33 -1.53
CA SER A 260 -21.36 4.04 -1.64
C SER A 260 -20.66 3.75 -2.96
N LEU A 261 -20.68 2.48 -3.40
CA LEU A 261 -20.11 2.06 -4.68
C LEU A 261 -20.83 2.68 -5.88
N ARG A 262 -22.16 2.76 -5.84
CA ARG A 262 -22.98 3.44 -6.86
C ARG A 262 -22.69 4.93 -6.92
N GLN A 263 -22.66 5.61 -5.77
CA GLN A 263 -22.30 7.02 -5.73
C GLN A 263 -20.89 7.28 -6.27
N LYS A 264 -19.95 6.37 -5.98
CA LYS A 264 -18.56 6.46 -6.44
C LYS A 264 -18.44 6.34 -7.95
N ILE A 265 -19.20 5.45 -8.60
CA ILE A 265 -19.16 5.33 -10.06
C ILE A 265 -19.79 6.54 -10.75
N TYR A 266 -20.88 7.10 -10.19
CA TYR A 266 -21.45 8.34 -10.71
C TYR A 266 -20.49 9.52 -10.59
N LEU A 267 -19.77 9.65 -9.47
CA LEU A 267 -18.73 10.66 -9.29
C LEU A 267 -17.55 10.45 -10.25
N ALA A 268 -17.15 9.20 -10.49
CA ALA A 268 -16.08 8.86 -11.43
C ALA A 268 -16.48 9.19 -12.88
N ALA A 269 -17.70 8.81 -13.29
CA ALA A 269 -18.27 9.14 -14.59
C ALA A 269 -18.38 10.64 -14.81
N LEU A 270 -18.86 11.38 -13.80
CA LEU A 270 -18.90 12.86 -13.84
C LEU A 270 -17.50 13.44 -14.03
N THR A 271 -16.52 12.99 -13.24
CA THR A 271 -15.14 13.51 -13.30
C THR A 271 -14.51 13.25 -14.67
N GLU A 272 -14.72 12.06 -15.24
CA GLU A 272 -14.21 11.70 -16.57
C GLU A 272 -14.90 12.49 -17.69
N ALA A 273 -16.23 12.66 -17.62
CA ALA A 273 -16.98 13.46 -18.58
C ALA A 273 -16.48 14.92 -18.62
N VAL A 274 -16.13 15.48 -17.47
CA VAL A 274 -15.56 16.82 -17.35
C VAL A 274 -14.12 16.86 -17.88
N PHE A 275 -13.31 15.84 -17.58
CA PHE A 275 -11.92 15.77 -18.03
C PHE A 275 -11.79 15.67 -19.56
N ARG A 276 -12.71 14.94 -20.22
CA ARG A 276 -12.75 14.84 -21.68
C ARG A 276 -13.07 16.17 -22.36
N ARG A 277 -13.70 17.13 -21.68
CA ARG A 277 -14.03 18.42 -22.27
C ARG A 277 -12.83 19.38 -22.27
N PRO A 278 -12.70 20.24 -23.29
CA PRO A 278 -11.63 21.21 -23.36
C PRO A 278 -11.76 22.26 -22.23
N PRO A 279 -10.65 22.88 -21.77
CA PRO A 279 -10.68 23.90 -20.70
C PRO A 279 -11.53 25.13 -21.02
N HIS A 280 -11.70 25.47 -22.30
CA HIS A 280 -12.42 26.68 -22.74
C HIS A 280 -13.95 26.56 -22.65
N ASP A 281 -14.49 25.34 -22.59
CA ASP A 281 -15.93 25.11 -22.43
C ASP A 281 -16.21 24.00 -21.42
N ARG A 282 -15.83 24.26 -20.16
CA ARG A 282 -16.16 23.40 -19.01
C ARG A 282 -17.53 23.71 -18.42
N THR A 283 -18.46 24.18 -19.25
CA THR A 283 -19.86 24.35 -18.86
C THR A 283 -20.61 23.06 -19.20
N MET A 284 -21.37 22.53 -18.24
CA MET A 284 -22.17 21.33 -18.44
C MET A 284 -23.62 21.61 -18.10
N THR A 285 -24.52 21.34 -19.03
CA THR A 285 -25.95 21.35 -18.74
C THR A 285 -26.33 20.10 -17.95
N PHE A 286 -27.33 20.20 -17.08
CA PHE A 286 -27.82 19.05 -16.31
C PHE A 286 -28.34 17.93 -17.21
N ALA A 287 -28.88 18.26 -18.38
CA ALA A 287 -29.30 17.29 -19.38
C ALA A 287 -28.13 16.42 -19.87
N THR A 288 -26.97 17.00 -20.14
CA THR A 288 -25.80 16.21 -20.57
C THR A 288 -25.22 15.39 -19.42
N ILE A 289 -25.20 15.94 -18.20
CA ILE A 289 -24.77 15.17 -17.02
C ILE A 289 -25.70 13.97 -16.80
N SER A 290 -27.01 14.14 -16.97
CA SER A 290 -28.00 13.06 -16.84
C SER A 290 -27.79 11.96 -17.88
N GLN A 291 -27.49 12.33 -19.13
CA GLN A 291 -27.20 11.35 -20.19
C GLN A 291 -25.95 10.51 -19.89
N GLU A 292 -24.88 11.14 -19.41
CA GLU A 292 -23.61 10.46 -19.12
C GLU A 292 -23.65 9.65 -17.82
N THR A 293 -24.31 10.17 -16.77
CA THR A 293 -24.34 9.52 -15.45
C THR A 293 -25.55 8.61 -15.25
N LYS A 294 -26.56 8.66 -16.13
CA LYS A 294 -27.88 8.02 -15.98
C LYS A 294 -28.63 8.39 -14.69
N VAL A 295 -28.19 9.44 -13.97
CA VAL A 295 -28.83 9.91 -12.73
C VAL A 295 -30.00 10.82 -13.05
N GLN A 296 -31.03 10.79 -12.21
CA GLN A 296 -32.19 11.65 -12.34
C GLN A 296 -31.82 13.13 -12.17
N PRO A 297 -32.45 14.06 -12.91
CA PRO A 297 -32.12 15.49 -12.84
C PRO A 297 -32.12 16.09 -11.43
N GLN A 298 -32.97 15.61 -10.52
CA GLN A 298 -33.05 16.11 -9.14
C GLN A 298 -31.83 15.72 -8.27
N GLU A 299 -31.18 14.60 -8.57
CA GLU A 299 -30.05 14.10 -7.78
C GLU A 299 -28.70 14.61 -8.30
N ILE A 300 -28.67 15.18 -9.51
CA ILE A 300 -27.46 15.74 -10.12
C ILE A 300 -26.88 16.86 -9.25
N GLU A 301 -27.72 17.71 -8.68
CA GLU A 301 -27.27 18.79 -7.79
C GLU A 301 -26.53 18.23 -6.57
N HIS A 302 -27.09 17.21 -5.93
CA HIS A 302 -26.45 16.54 -4.79
C HIS A 302 -25.14 15.86 -5.19
N LEU A 303 -25.07 15.27 -6.38
CA LEU A 303 -23.85 14.66 -6.91
C LEU A 303 -22.74 15.70 -7.12
N VAL A 304 -23.06 16.83 -7.76
CA VAL A 304 -22.09 17.90 -8.03
C VAL A 304 -21.68 18.57 -6.71
N MET A 305 -22.62 18.84 -5.80
CA MET A 305 -22.29 19.35 -4.46
C MET A 305 -21.36 18.40 -3.71
N LYS A 306 -21.61 17.09 -3.78
CA LYS A 306 -20.74 16.08 -3.17
C LYS A 306 -19.36 16.06 -3.81
N ALA A 307 -19.26 16.13 -5.14
CA ALA A 307 -17.98 16.22 -5.86
C ALA A 307 -17.16 17.46 -5.46
N LEU A 308 -17.82 18.61 -5.26
CA LEU A 308 -17.21 19.84 -4.76
C LEU A 308 -16.74 19.66 -3.30
N SER A 309 -17.56 19.05 -2.44
CA SER A 309 -17.22 18.86 -1.02
C SER A 309 -16.01 17.93 -0.81
N LEU A 310 -15.87 16.92 -1.67
CA LEU A 310 -14.75 15.98 -1.66
C LEU A 310 -13.49 16.54 -2.36
N GLY A 311 -13.57 17.75 -2.94
CA GLY A 311 -12.46 18.37 -3.64
C GLY A 311 -12.09 17.72 -4.96
N LEU A 312 -12.96 16.89 -5.54
CA LEU A 312 -12.75 16.26 -6.86
C LEU A 312 -12.86 17.31 -7.97
N LEU A 313 -13.78 18.26 -7.80
CA LEU A 313 -14.06 19.35 -8.72
C LEU A 313 -14.04 20.67 -7.95
N ARG A 314 -13.77 21.78 -8.64
CA ARG A 314 -14.08 23.13 -8.16
C ARG A 314 -14.87 23.87 -9.24
N GLY A 315 -15.86 24.63 -8.82
CA GLY A 315 -16.79 25.27 -9.75
C GLY A 315 -17.96 25.95 -9.05
N THR A 316 -18.85 26.50 -9.86
CA THR A 316 -20.12 27.10 -9.42
C THR A 316 -21.28 26.38 -10.11
N ILE A 317 -22.41 26.29 -9.40
CA ILE A 317 -23.64 25.69 -9.93
C ILE A 317 -24.64 26.82 -10.13
N ASP A 318 -25.19 26.95 -11.34
CA ASP A 318 -26.34 27.78 -11.63
C ASP A 318 -27.56 26.87 -11.81
N GLN A 319 -28.41 26.86 -10.79
CA GLN A 319 -29.64 26.06 -10.78
C GLN A 319 -30.70 26.62 -11.74
N VAL A 320 -30.77 27.95 -11.93
CA VAL A 320 -31.78 28.57 -12.79
C VAL A 320 -31.46 28.30 -14.26
N GLY A 321 -30.18 28.38 -14.62
CA GLY A 321 -29.69 27.99 -15.94
C GLY A 321 -29.61 26.48 -16.17
N GLN A 322 -29.65 25.66 -15.11
CA GLN A 322 -29.32 24.24 -15.13
C GLN A 322 -27.90 23.96 -15.71
N ILE A 323 -26.94 24.81 -15.34
CA ILE A 323 -25.55 24.76 -15.82
C ILE A 323 -24.60 24.62 -14.62
N ALA A 324 -23.66 23.68 -14.72
CA ALA A 324 -22.50 23.59 -13.83
C ALA A 324 -21.28 24.17 -14.54
N HIS A 325 -20.67 25.20 -13.95
CA HIS A 325 -19.42 25.80 -14.40
C HIS A 325 -18.26 25.20 -13.62
N ILE A 326 -17.41 24.43 -14.28
CA ILE A 326 -16.32 23.72 -13.61
C ILE A 326 -15.00 24.38 -13.95
N THR A 327 -14.34 24.95 -12.94
CA THR A 327 -13.07 25.67 -13.12
C THR A 327 -11.88 24.72 -13.02
N TRP A 328 -11.94 23.73 -12.14
CA TRP A 328 -10.82 22.84 -11.85
C TRP A 328 -11.27 21.41 -11.59
N VAL A 329 -10.41 20.46 -11.98
CA VAL A 329 -10.61 19.02 -11.80
C VAL A 329 -9.35 18.45 -11.17
N GLN A 330 -9.51 17.50 -10.26
CA GLN A 330 -8.38 16.79 -9.66
C GLN A 330 -7.57 16.03 -10.73
N PRO A 331 -6.24 16.20 -10.78
CA PRO A 331 -5.39 15.42 -11.66
C PRO A 331 -5.52 13.92 -11.37
N LYS A 332 -5.65 13.12 -12.42
CA LYS A 332 -5.67 11.65 -12.35
C LYS A 332 -4.50 11.09 -13.14
N VAL A 333 -4.09 9.86 -12.80
CA VAL A 333 -3.16 9.10 -13.63
C VAL A 333 -3.87 8.75 -14.94
N LEU A 334 -3.19 8.97 -16.05
CA LEU A 334 -3.76 8.87 -17.38
C LEU A 334 -3.32 7.59 -18.07
N ASP A 335 -4.24 7.02 -18.85
CA ASP A 335 -3.93 5.93 -19.79
C ASP A 335 -3.25 6.49 -21.04
N MET A 336 -2.51 5.65 -21.78
CA MET A 336 -1.78 6.05 -22.99
C MET A 336 -2.68 6.71 -24.04
N LYS A 337 -3.94 6.26 -24.14
CA LYS A 337 -4.95 6.85 -25.04
C LYS A 337 -5.33 8.28 -24.63
N GLN A 338 -5.42 8.56 -23.33
CA GLN A 338 -5.71 9.89 -22.82
C GLN A 338 -4.52 10.83 -23.07
N ILE A 339 -3.28 10.33 -22.96
CA ILE A 339 -2.06 11.08 -23.30
C ILE A 339 -2.03 11.45 -24.79
N GLU A 340 -2.43 10.54 -25.67
CA GLU A 340 -2.54 10.83 -27.11
C GLU A 340 -3.56 11.95 -27.39
N SER A 341 -4.70 11.97 -26.70
CA SER A 341 -5.68 13.06 -26.83
C SER A 341 -5.12 14.41 -26.39
N MET A 342 -4.30 14.45 -25.34
CA MET A 342 -3.64 15.67 -24.89
C MET A 342 -2.57 16.13 -25.89
N ARG A 343 -1.82 15.18 -26.48
CA ARG A 343 -0.85 15.48 -27.54
C ARG A 343 -1.54 16.16 -28.71
N HIS A 344 -2.68 15.65 -29.18
CA HIS A 344 -3.44 16.28 -30.24
C HIS A 344 -3.89 17.71 -29.89
N ARG A 345 -4.32 17.94 -28.65
CA ARG A 345 -4.70 19.29 -28.17
C ARG A 345 -3.52 20.25 -28.13
N LEU A 346 -2.36 19.78 -27.69
CA LEU A 346 -1.15 20.61 -27.67
C LEU A 346 -0.70 20.97 -29.09
N LEU A 347 -0.83 20.06 -30.04
CA LEU A 347 -0.56 20.34 -31.46
C LEU A 347 -1.55 21.36 -32.04
N GLU A 348 -2.84 21.25 -31.70
CA GLU A 348 -3.85 22.23 -32.12
C GLU A 348 -3.55 23.61 -31.51
N TRP A 349 -3.21 23.67 -30.22
CA TRP A 349 -2.83 24.91 -29.56
C TRP A 349 -1.56 25.53 -30.16
N ASP A 350 -0.52 24.73 -30.41
CA ASP A 350 0.69 25.17 -31.11
C ASP A 350 0.36 25.73 -32.50
N SER A 351 -0.52 25.06 -33.25
CA SER A 351 -0.97 25.55 -34.55
C SER A 351 -1.70 26.90 -34.46
N ASN A 352 -2.54 27.09 -33.44
CA ASN A 352 -3.25 28.34 -33.20
C ASN A 352 -2.31 29.47 -32.78
N VAL A 353 -1.29 29.18 -31.96
CA VAL A 353 -0.26 30.15 -31.58
C VAL A 353 0.60 30.53 -32.78
N ASN A 354 0.97 29.57 -33.64
CA ASN A 354 1.70 29.85 -34.88
C ASN A 354 0.87 30.71 -35.85
N GLN A 355 -0.43 30.45 -35.99
CA GLN A 355 -1.32 31.29 -36.79
C GLN A 355 -1.42 32.71 -36.23
N LEU A 356 -1.56 32.85 -34.90
CA LEU A 356 -1.57 34.16 -34.24
C LEU A 356 -0.23 34.89 -34.39
N GLY A 357 0.89 34.16 -34.29
CA GLY A 357 2.23 34.68 -34.51
C GLY A 357 2.39 35.24 -35.92
N ASN A 358 2.04 34.46 -36.95
CA ASN A 358 2.05 34.91 -38.34
C ASN A 358 1.15 36.12 -38.58
N TRP A 359 -0.01 36.18 -37.91
CA TRP A 359 -0.91 37.33 -38.00
C TRP A 359 -0.30 38.58 -37.37
N ILE A 360 0.34 38.45 -36.19
CA ILE A 360 1.03 39.55 -35.52
C ILE A 360 2.23 40.02 -36.34
N GLU A 361 3.01 39.13 -36.94
CA GLU A 361 4.12 39.49 -37.82
C GLU A 361 3.63 40.25 -39.06
N THR A 362 2.54 39.80 -39.68
CA THR A 362 1.97 40.45 -40.86
C THR A 362 1.41 41.85 -40.53
N ALA A 363 0.72 41.98 -39.39
CA ALA A 363 0.14 43.26 -38.96
C ALA A 363 1.17 44.22 -38.32
N GLY A 364 2.23 43.67 -37.72
CA GLY A 364 3.30 44.39 -37.05
C GLY A 364 4.44 44.81 -37.97
N HIS A 365 4.49 44.31 -39.21
CA HIS A 365 5.53 44.64 -40.20
C HIS A 365 5.67 46.15 -40.46
N ASP A 366 4.61 46.93 -40.30
CA ASP A 366 4.65 48.39 -40.50
C ASP A 366 5.13 49.17 -39.25
N VAL A 367 5.11 48.53 -38.07
CA VAL A 367 5.43 49.17 -36.78
C VAL A 367 6.81 48.75 -36.26
N TRP A 368 7.24 47.53 -36.57
CA TRP A 368 8.53 47.00 -36.17
C TRP A 368 9.51 47.08 -37.35
N ALA A 369 10.51 47.95 -37.25
CA ALA A 369 11.61 47.99 -38.21
C ALA A 369 12.44 46.70 -38.11
N ALA A 370 12.82 46.15 -39.27
CA ALA A 370 13.68 44.98 -39.42
C ALA A 370 15.03 45.11 -38.70
#